data_AF-A0A1J4KVM2-F1
#
_entry.id   AF-A0A1J4KVM2-F1
#
_cell.length_a   1.000
_cell.length_b   1.000
_cell.length_c   1.000
_cell.angle_alpha   90.00
_cell.angle_beta   90.00
_cell.angle_gamma   90.00
#
_symmetry.space_group_name_H-M   'P 1'
#
loop_
_entity.id
_entity.type
_entity.pdbx_description
1 polymer ?
#
loop_
_entity_poly.entity_id
_entity_poly.type
_entity_poly.pdbx_seq_one_letter_code
_entity_poly.pdbx_strand_id
1 'polypeptide(L)'
;MTKARKGISERAVERLEEKGYLMSIRAEMKAEVMKCLVEMEEQGEIPPHLRIKRYTPTDDGDYQALAFIAEFLRFHGLENSLTCLKAEVNGDIPPMRNGDRQSELAAAIAAKGQESDESDNPLFRH
;
A
#
# COMPACT_ATOMS: atom_id res chain seq x y z
N MET A 1 33.07 4.79 -36.27
CA MET A 1 33.32 4.58 -34.83
C MET A 1 32.00 4.68 -34.08
N THR A 2 31.57 3.55 -33.53
CA THR A 2 30.28 3.33 -32.88
C THR A 2 30.28 3.87 -31.44
N LYS A 3 29.50 4.92 -31.16
CA LYS A 3 29.09 5.23 -29.78
C LYS A 3 27.87 4.38 -29.46
N ALA A 4 28.12 3.17 -28.94
CA ALA A 4 27.08 2.37 -28.32
C ALA A 4 26.49 3.18 -27.15
N ARG A 5 25.24 3.64 -27.30
CA ARG A 5 24.43 4.07 -26.16
C ARG A 5 24.36 2.86 -25.22
N LYS A 6 25.04 2.93 -24.07
CA LYS A 6 24.89 1.96 -22.98
C LYS A 6 23.47 2.08 -22.44
N GLY A 7 22.54 1.39 -23.11
CA GLY A 7 21.26 1.03 -22.51
C GLY A 7 21.55 0.18 -21.28
N ILE A 8 20.78 0.39 -20.22
CA ILE A 8 20.75 -0.51 -19.07
C ILE A 8 20.58 -1.92 -19.62
N SER A 9 21.49 -2.83 -19.25
CA SER A 9 21.46 -4.23 -19.68
C SER A 9 20.08 -4.80 -19.42
N GLU A 10 19.42 -5.42 -20.41
CA GLU A 10 18.08 -6.01 -20.26
C GLU A 10 18.01 -6.99 -19.07
N ARG A 11 19.09 -7.74 -18.81
CA ARG A 11 19.27 -8.59 -17.61
C ARG A 11 19.26 -7.85 -16.27
N ALA A 12 19.59 -6.56 -16.25
CA ALA A 12 19.49 -5.75 -15.04
C ALA A 12 18.04 -5.31 -14.81
N VAL A 13 17.28 -5.05 -15.88
CA VAL A 13 15.86 -4.71 -15.81
C VAL A 13 15.05 -5.91 -15.32
N GLU A 14 15.24 -7.09 -15.91
CA GLU A 14 14.58 -8.34 -15.46
C GLU A 14 14.85 -8.63 -13.98
N ARG A 15 16.10 -8.49 -13.52
CA ARG A 15 16.44 -8.70 -12.10
C ARG A 15 15.82 -7.67 -11.15
N LEU A 16 15.53 -6.46 -11.64
CA LEU A 16 14.85 -5.44 -10.85
C LEU A 16 13.34 -5.67 -10.81
N GLU A 17 12.78 -6.25 -11.88
CA GLU A 17 11.38 -6.67 -11.96
C GLU A 17 11.11 -7.91 -11.09
N GLU A 18 11.96 -8.95 -11.18
CA GLU A 18 11.86 -10.17 -10.35
C GLU A 18 11.95 -9.87 -8.85
N LYS A 19 12.75 -8.87 -8.47
CA LYS A 19 12.90 -8.45 -7.07
C LYS A 19 11.79 -7.51 -6.60
N GLY A 20 10.90 -7.06 -7.49
CA GLY A 20 9.90 -6.04 -7.17
C GLY A 20 10.49 -4.67 -6.77
N TYR A 21 11.78 -4.45 -6.99
CA TYR A 21 12.51 -3.28 -6.48
C TYR A 21 12.01 -1.97 -7.10
N LEU A 22 11.64 -2.00 -8.39
CA LEU A 22 11.01 -0.83 -9.03
C LEU A 22 9.62 -0.52 -8.47
N MET A 23 8.89 -1.55 -8.02
CA MET A 23 7.59 -1.36 -7.39
C MET A 23 7.73 -0.80 -5.97
N SER A 24 8.76 -1.21 -5.23
CA SER A 24 9.04 -0.64 -3.91
C SER A 24 9.41 0.84 -4.01
N ILE A 25 10.34 1.20 -4.91
CA ILE A 25 10.69 2.61 -5.16
C ILE A 25 9.48 3.42 -5.59
N ARG A 26 8.64 2.89 -6.49
CA ARG A 26 7.43 3.59 -6.92
C ARG A 26 6.47 3.82 -5.76
N ALA A 27 6.30 2.84 -4.88
CA ALA A 27 5.45 2.95 -3.70
C ALA A 27 6.00 3.99 -2.70
N GLU A 28 7.32 3.98 -2.45
CA GLU A 28 8.01 4.99 -1.62
C GLU A 28 7.83 6.40 -2.18
N MET A 29 8.10 6.59 -3.48
CA MET A 29 7.93 7.87 -4.15
C MET A 29 6.48 8.36 -4.11
N LYS A 30 5.50 7.46 -4.33
CA LYS A 30 4.09 7.83 -4.23
C LYS A 30 3.76 8.28 -2.81
N ALA A 31 4.20 7.54 -1.79
CA ALA A 31 3.94 7.88 -0.39
C ALA A 31 4.53 9.25 -0.02
N GLU A 32 5.76 9.54 -0.44
CA GLU A 32 6.42 10.82 -0.18
C GLU A 32 5.69 11.98 -0.88
N VAL A 33 5.30 11.81 -2.15
CA VAL A 33 4.51 12.82 -2.88
C VAL A 33 3.18 13.07 -2.19
N MET A 34 2.46 12.02 -1.79
CA MET A 34 1.19 12.15 -1.09
C MET A 34 1.33 12.89 0.24
N LYS A 35 2.35 12.57 1.02
CA LYS A 35 2.64 13.24 2.29
C LYS A 35 2.91 14.73 2.09
N CYS A 36 3.77 15.07 1.13
CA CYS A 36 4.08 16.46 0.79
C CYS A 36 2.83 17.23 0.35
N LEU A 37 1.99 16.63 -0.52
CA LEU A 37 0.75 17.28 -0.96
C LEU A 37 -0.23 17.52 0.20
N VAL A 38 -0.34 16.59 1.16
CA VAL A 38 -1.17 16.78 2.35
C VAL A 38 -0.63 17.92 3.22
N GLU A 39 0.68 17.96 3.47
CA GLU A 39 1.32 19.04 4.25
C GLU A 39 1.12 20.42 3.60
N MET A 40 1.31 20.51 2.29
CA MET A 40 1.06 21.74 1.52
C MET A 40 -0.42 22.16 1.57
N GLU A 41 -1.36 21.20 1.57
CA GLU A 41 -2.78 21.49 1.71
C GLU A 41 -3.12 22.02 3.11
N GLU A 42 -2.57 21.42 4.17
CA GLU A 42 -2.73 21.85 5.57
C GLU A 42 -2.16 23.25 5.82
N GLN A 43 -1.07 23.60 5.15
CA GLN A 43 -0.44 24.92 5.19
C GLN A 43 -1.17 25.96 4.32
N GLY A 44 -2.18 25.54 3.56
CA GLY A 44 -2.95 26.43 2.67
C GLY A 44 -2.20 26.83 1.40
N GLU A 45 -1.14 26.11 1.02
CA GLU A 45 -0.32 26.38 -0.16
C GLU A 45 -0.95 25.82 -1.45
N ILE A 46 -1.86 24.83 -1.33
CA ILE A 46 -2.57 24.23 -2.47
C ILE A 46 -3.87 25.00 -2.77
N PRO A 47 -4.02 25.55 -4.00
CA PRO A 47 -5.27 26.15 -4.44
C PRO A 47 -6.47 25.20 -4.30
N PRO A 48 -7.69 25.67 -3.96
CA PRO A 48 -8.84 24.81 -3.71
C PRO A 48 -9.19 23.81 -4.82
N HIS A 49 -8.88 24.14 -6.08
CA HIS A 49 -9.15 23.31 -7.25
C HIS A 49 -8.08 22.22 -7.51
N LEU A 50 -6.94 22.27 -6.81
CA LEU A 50 -5.85 21.29 -6.88
C LEU A 50 -5.75 20.43 -5.62
N ARG A 51 -6.69 20.59 -4.68
CA ARG A 51 -6.74 19.79 -3.45
C ARG A 51 -6.90 18.32 -3.77
N ILE A 52 -6.25 17.48 -2.96
CA ILE A 52 -6.37 16.04 -3.08
C ILE A 52 -7.83 15.67 -2.80
N LYS A 53 -8.49 15.00 -3.75
CA LYS A 53 -9.84 14.52 -3.52
C LYS A 53 -9.79 13.33 -2.56
N ARG A 54 -10.02 13.59 -1.28
CA ARG A 54 -10.06 12.57 -0.24
C ARG A 54 -11.44 11.91 -0.18
N TYR A 55 -11.44 10.59 -0.06
CA TYR A 55 -12.65 9.83 0.20
C TYR A 55 -13.13 10.11 1.63
N THR A 56 -14.42 10.34 1.79
CA THR A 56 -15.03 10.54 3.11
C THR A 56 -15.94 9.36 3.38
N PRO A 57 -15.65 8.50 4.36
CA PRO A 57 -16.54 7.40 4.72
C PRO A 57 -17.90 7.95 5.17
N THR A 58 -18.97 7.36 4.66
CA THR A 58 -20.33 7.87 4.83
C THR A 58 -21.17 7.07 5.81
N ASP A 59 -20.80 5.81 6.05
CA ASP A 59 -21.47 4.92 6.99
C ASP A 59 -20.48 4.00 7.75
N ASP A 60 -20.99 3.27 8.75
CA ASP A 60 -20.20 2.36 9.57
C ASP A 60 -19.53 1.24 8.76
N GLY A 61 -20.13 0.84 7.64
CA GLY A 61 -19.57 -0.16 6.73
C GLY A 61 -18.31 0.33 6.02
N ASP A 62 -18.33 1.57 5.53
CA ASP A 62 -17.18 2.25 4.93
C ASP A 62 -16.03 2.36 5.95
N TYR A 63 -16.34 2.78 7.18
CA TYR A 63 -15.36 2.87 8.27
C TYR A 63 -14.73 1.50 8.57
N GLN A 64 -15.54 0.45 8.65
CA GLN A 64 -15.06 -0.89 8.94
C GLN A 64 -14.21 -1.46 7.79
N ALA A 65 -14.61 -1.23 6.53
CA ALA A 65 -13.85 -1.64 5.36
C ALA A 65 -12.46 -0.98 5.31
N LEU A 66 -12.39 0.33 5.57
CA LEU A 66 -11.11 1.06 5.68
C LEU A 66 -10.22 0.48 6.79
N ALA A 67 -10.82 0.09 7.92
CA ALA A 67 -10.11 -0.52 9.04
C ALA A 67 -9.49 -1.88 8.64
N PHE A 68 -10.25 -2.73 7.93
CA PHE A 68 -9.75 -4.01 7.41
C PHE A 68 -8.63 -3.83 6.39
N ILE A 69 -8.75 -2.87 5.46
CA ILE A 69 -7.71 -2.57 4.48
C ILE A 69 -6.44 -2.10 5.18
N ALA A 70 -6.55 -1.15 6.11
CA ALA A 70 -5.41 -0.64 6.86
C ALA A 70 -4.71 -1.75 7.66
N GLU A 71 -5.49 -2.66 8.25
CA GLU A 71 -4.97 -3.81 8.99
C GLU A 71 -4.26 -4.82 8.10
N PHE A 72 -4.80 -5.10 6.91
CA PHE A 72 -4.15 -5.92 5.89
C PHE A 72 -2.80 -5.32 5.47
N LEU A 73 -2.76 -4.02 5.16
CA LEU A 73 -1.53 -3.34 4.74
C LEU A 73 -0.46 -3.41 5.83
N ARG A 74 -0.85 -3.19 7.10
CA ARG A 74 0.05 -3.30 8.25
C ARG A 74 0.57 -4.73 8.43
N PHE A 75 -0.30 -5.73 8.32
CA PHE A 75 0.09 -7.13 8.48
C PHE A 75 1.16 -7.56 7.47
N HIS A 76 1.08 -7.07 6.23
CA HIS A 76 2.04 -7.36 5.17
C HIS A 76 3.24 -6.40 5.12
N GLY A 77 3.39 -5.49 6.09
CA GLY A 77 4.49 -4.51 6.11
C GLY A 77 4.44 -3.48 4.98
N LEU A 78 3.25 -3.22 4.42
CA LEU A 78 3.02 -2.29 3.31
C LEU A 78 2.85 -0.85 3.80
N GLU A 79 3.84 -0.33 4.52
CA GLU A 79 3.78 0.97 5.21
C GLU A 79 3.56 2.15 4.27
N ASN A 80 4.15 2.11 3.06
CA ASN A 80 3.98 3.15 2.05
C ASN A 80 2.54 3.20 1.51
N SER A 81 1.96 2.03 1.29
CA SER A 81 0.56 1.90 0.87
C SER A 81 -0.38 2.36 1.98
N LEU A 82 -0.07 2.05 3.24
CA LEU A 82 -0.84 2.53 4.39
C LEU A 82 -0.77 4.06 4.52
N THR A 83 0.40 4.65 4.26
CA THR A 83 0.59 6.10 4.24
C THR A 83 -0.26 6.76 3.15
N CYS A 84 -0.27 6.18 1.94
CA CYS A 84 -1.16 6.66 0.87
C CYS A 84 -2.63 6.56 1.27
N LEU A 85 -3.07 5.44 1.84
CA LEU A 85 -4.46 5.25 2.26
C LEU A 85 -4.90 6.33 3.26
N LYS A 86 -4.06 6.65 4.25
CA LYS A 86 -4.35 7.70 5.24
C LYS A 86 -4.44 9.09 4.59
N ALA A 87 -3.58 9.38 3.62
CA ALA A 87 -3.60 10.66 2.89
C ALA A 87 -4.81 10.80 1.96
N GLU A 88 -5.33 9.69 1.44
CA GLU A 88 -6.45 9.64 0.50
C GLU A 88 -7.83 9.61 1.20
N VAL A 89 -7.89 9.57 2.53
CA VAL A 89 -9.14 9.46 3.32
C VAL A 89 -9.28 10.63 4.29
N ASN A 90 -10.50 11.13 4.45
CA ASN A 90 -10.85 12.11 5.48
C ASN A 90 -11.24 11.41 6.79
N GLY A 91 -10.78 11.96 7.90
CA GLY A 91 -11.02 11.39 9.23
C GLY A 91 -10.02 10.31 9.61
N ASP A 92 -10.11 9.83 10.84
CA ASP A 92 -9.23 8.76 11.34
C ASP A 92 -9.71 7.40 10.86
N ILE A 93 -8.78 6.57 10.37
CA ILE A 93 -9.04 5.15 10.10
C ILE A 93 -8.97 4.41 11.44
N PRO A 94 -10.07 3.82 11.93
CA PRO A 94 -10.11 3.23 13.25
C PRO A 94 -9.15 2.04 13.36
N PRO A 95 -8.39 1.92 14.46
CA PRO A 95 -7.57 0.76 14.70
C PRO A 95 -8.46 -0.46 14.98
N MET A 96 -8.25 -1.54 14.21
CA MET A 96 -8.89 -2.85 14.45
C MET A 96 -8.34 -3.57 15.69
N ARG A 97 -7.22 -3.09 16.27
CA ARG A 97 -6.54 -3.72 17.41
C ARG A 97 -6.70 -2.85 18.66
N ASN A 98 -7.33 -3.38 19.69
CA ASN A 98 -7.28 -2.85 21.06
C ASN A 98 -6.66 -3.93 21.97
N GLY A 99 -5.37 -3.79 22.29
CA GLY A 99 -4.63 -4.74 23.14
C GLY A 99 -4.07 -5.97 22.41
N ASP A 100 -3.19 -6.70 23.12
CA ASP A 100 -2.28 -7.81 22.73
C ASP A 100 -2.84 -9.00 21.92
N ARG A 101 -4.02 -8.90 21.32
CA ARG A 101 -4.65 -10.00 20.57
C ARG A 101 -4.41 -9.87 19.07
N GLN A 102 -3.93 -10.97 18.50
CA GLN A 102 -3.76 -11.21 17.08
C GLN A 102 -5.09 -10.94 16.35
N SER A 103 -5.05 -10.14 15.28
CA SER A 103 -6.23 -9.70 14.50
C SER A 103 -7.08 -10.88 14.01
N GLU A 104 -8.41 -10.77 14.10
CA GLU A 104 -9.36 -11.75 13.55
C GLU A 104 -9.10 -12.03 12.05
N LEU A 105 -8.65 -11.02 11.30
CA LEU A 105 -8.25 -11.17 9.90
C LEU A 105 -6.98 -12.01 9.75
N ALA A 106 -5.98 -11.81 10.63
CA ALA A 106 -4.77 -12.62 10.63
C ALA A 106 -5.06 -14.07 11.03
N ALA A 107 -5.99 -14.28 11.98
CA ALA A 107 -6.46 -15.60 12.36
C ALA A 107 -7.26 -16.28 11.22
N ALA A 108 -8.12 -15.54 10.51
CA ALA A 108 -8.88 -16.06 9.37
C ALA A 108 -7.99 -16.40 8.17
N ILE A 109 -6.96 -15.59 7.90
CA ILE A 109 -5.94 -15.86 6.88
C ILE A 109 -5.11 -17.10 7.26
N ALA A 110 -4.67 -17.19 8.52
CA ALA A 110 -3.92 -18.35 9.01
C ALA A 110 -4.75 -19.65 8.99
N ALA A 111 -6.04 -19.57 9.31
CA ALA A 111 -6.96 -20.72 9.27
C ALA A 111 -7.20 -21.21 7.83
N LYS A 112 -7.35 -20.30 6.86
CA LYS A 112 -7.49 -20.68 5.44
C LYS A 112 -6.23 -21.26 4.82
N GLY A 113 -5.05 -20.88 5.30
CA GLY A 113 -3.78 -21.47 4.86
C GLY A 113 -3.62 -22.96 5.20
N GLN A 114 -4.41 -23.50 6.14
CA GLN A 114 -4.34 -24.92 6.52
C GLN A 114 -5.33 -25.82 5.77
N GLU A 115 -6.35 -25.27 5.10
CA GLU A 115 -7.41 -26.07 4.43
C GLU A 115 -7.25 -26.14 2.90
N SER A 116 -6.39 -25.34 2.27
CA SER A 116 -6.20 -25.39 0.82
C SER A 116 -5.04 -26.31 0.43
N ASP A 117 -5.36 -27.41 -0.24
CA ASP A 117 -4.43 -28.31 -0.95
C ASP A 117 -3.47 -27.47 -1.85
N GLU A 118 -2.23 -27.30 -1.40
CA GLU A 118 -1.24 -26.30 -1.89
C GLU A 118 -0.71 -26.58 -3.32
N SER A 119 -1.36 -27.42 -4.12
CA SER A 119 -0.84 -27.82 -5.44
C SER A 119 -1.21 -26.89 -6.61
N ASP A 120 -2.15 -25.95 -6.43
CA ASP A 120 -2.58 -25.05 -7.51
C ASP A 120 -2.75 -23.58 -7.09
N ASN A 121 -2.03 -23.15 -6.05
CA ASN A 121 -2.03 -21.76 -5.63
C ASN A 121 -0.89 -20.98 -6.33
N PRO A 122 -1.18 -19.96 -7.16
CA PRO A 122 -0.15 -19.13 -7.78
C PRO A 122 0.70 -18.32 -6.77
N LEU A 123 0.34 -18.30 -5.48
CA LEU A 123 1.11 -17.68 -4.39
C LEU A 123 2.35 -18.46 -3.92
N PHE A 124 2.53 -19.74 -4.27
CA PHE A 124 3.69 -20.56 -3.88
C PHE A 124 4.48 -21.13 -5.07
N ARG A 125 4.22 -20.65 -6.28
CA ARG A 125 5.16 -20.89 -7.38
C ARG A 125 6.37 -19.97 -7.19
N HIS A 126 7.39 -20.56 -6.54
CA HIS A 126 8.77 -20.11 -6.28
C HIS A 126 9.08 -19.59 -4.87
#